data_AF-A0A1C5MSP6-F1
#
_entry.id   AF-A0A1C5MSP6-F1
#
_cell.length_a   1.000
_cell.length_b   1.000
_cell.length_c   1.000
_cell.angle_alpha   90.00
_cell.angle_beta   90.00
_cell.angle_gamma   90.00
#
_symmetry.space_group_name_H-M   'P 1'
#
loop_
_entity.id
_entity.type
_entity.pdbx_description
1 polymer ?
#
loop_
_entity_poly.entity_id
_entity_poly.type
_entity_poly.pdbx_seq_one_letter_code
_entity_poly.pdbx_strand_id
1 'polypeptide(L)'
;MKWNEILRNDSERVALLVSESNTQFVVAFDYDPDAPEDQKWHHGHYFQFWMDPEKKTEVLANAMDLYRSRTDSRYISQLRLEEISTAALHELKEIDEDSFTDFCDGDLDLTDEEREWFGLDKEDGDVEDS
;
A
#
# COMPACT_ATOMS: atom_id res chain seq x y z
N MET A 1 9.64 -19.06 17.87
CA MET A 1 9.40 -17.67 18.32
C MET A 1 7.90 -17.45 18.26
N LYS A 2 7.28 -16.87 19.29
CA LYS A 2 5.84 -16.58 19.26
C LYS A 2 5.55 -15.23 18.61
N TRP A 3 4.37 -15.10 18.03
CA TRP A 3 3.91 -13.89 17.35
C TRP A 3 2.55 -13.41 17.88
N ASN A 4 2.41 -12.11 18.06
CA ASN A 4 1.15 -11.47 18.45
C ASN A 4 0.54 -10.77 17.24
N GLU A 5 -0.75 -10.99 17.00
CA GLU A 5 -1.51 -10.32 15.94
C GLU A 5 -1.67 -8.83 16.25
N ILE A 6 -1.42 -7.99 15.25
CA ILE A 6 -1.74 -6.55 15.28
C ILE A 6 -2.98 -6.29 14.41
N LEU A 7 -2.93 -6.78 13.16
CA LEU A 7 -4.03 -6.70 12.19
C LEU A 7 -4.18 -8.03 11.47
N ARG A 8 -5.39 -8.35 11.05
CA ARG A 8 -5.71 -9.52 10.24
C ARG A 8 -6.81 -9.19 9.24
N ASN A 9 -6.63 -9.63 8.00
CA ASN A 9 -7.64 -9.66 6.97
C ASN A 9 -7.92 -11.13 6.63
N ASP A 10 -9.11 -11.60 6.98
CA ASP A 10 -9.51 -12.99 6.78
C ASP A 10 -9.77 -13.32 5.30
N SER A 11 -10.27 -12.35 4.53
CA SER A 11 -10.59 -12.52 3.11
C SER A 11 -9.31 -12.74 2.27
N GLU A 12 -8.31 -11.89 2.49
CA GLU A 12 -7.02 -11.98 1.79
C GLU A 12 -6.04 -12.94 2.46
N ARG A 13 -6.40 -13.47 3.64
CA ARG A 13 -5.55 -14.32 4.48
C ARG A 13 -4.18 -13.70 4.75
N VAL A 14 -4.18 -12.40 5.08
CA VAL A 14 -2.98 -11.63 5.40
C VAL A 14 -3.05 -11.14 6.84
N ALA A 15 -1.94 -11.20 7.57
CA ALA A 15 -1.85 -10.67 8.93
C ALA A 15 -0.57 -9.85 9.12
N LEU A 16 -0.67 -8.76 9.89
CA LEU A 16 0.47 -8.04 10.43
C LEU A 16 0.68 -8.48 11.87
N LEU A 17 1.85 -9.03 12.17
CA LEU A 17 2.20 -9.56 13.49
C LEU A 17 3.45 -8.88 14.04
N VAL A 18 3.61 -8.88 15.36
CA VAL A 18 4.85 -8.51 16.05
C VAL A 18 5.41 -9.70 16.81
N SER A 19 6.73 -9.86 16.83
CA SER A 19 7.35 -10.91 17.63
C SER A 19 7.07 -10.70 19.12
N GLU A 20 6.99 -11.78 19.90
CA GLU A 20 6.82 -11.70 21.37
C GLU A 20 7.93 -10.87 22.05
N SER A 21 9.14 -10.91 21.50
CA SER A 21 10.27 -10.08 21.94
C SER A 21 10.10 -8.59 21.61
N ASN A 22 9.10 -8.22 20.81
CA ASN A 22 8.88 -6.88 20.29
C ASN A 22 10.13 -6.30 19.61
N THR A 23 10.68 -7.05 18.65
CA THR A 23 11.93 -6.69 17.96
C THR A 23 11.83 -6.75 16.43
N GLN A 24 10.72 -7.26 15.92
CA GLN A 24 10.42 -7.31 14.48
C GLN A 24 8.92 -7.44 14.23
N PHE A 25 8.49 -6.94 13.08
CA PHE A 25 7.16 -7.21 12.51
C PHE A 25 7.26 -8.25 11.39
N VAL A 26 6.14 -8.88 11.07
CA VAL A 26 5.99 -9.69 9.86
C VAL A 26 4.63 -9.40 9.22
N VAL A 27 4.61 -9.19 7.91
CA VAL A 27 3.39 -9.33 7.11
C VAL A 27 3.36 -10.77 6.62
N ALA A 28 2.46 -11.55 7.19
CA ALA A 28 2.28 -12.97 6.94
C ALA A 28 1.18 -13.19 5.89
N PHE A 29 1.44 -14.07 4.94
CA PHE A 29 0.56 -14.40 3.81
C PHE A 29 0.13 -15.86 3.86
N ASP A 30 -1.09 -16.12 3.39
CA ASP A 30 -1.78 -17.40 3.60
C ASP A 30 -1.91 -17.73 5.10
N TYR A 31 -2.13 -16.70 5.92
CA TYR A 31 -2.14 -16.80 7.36
C TYR A 31 -3.29 -17.69 7.86
N ASP A 32 -2.97 -18.59 8.78
CA ASP A 32 -3.89 -19.47 9.50
C ASP A 32 -3.59 -19.38 11.01
N PRO A 33 -4.45 -18.71 11.81
CA PRO A 33 -4.23 -18.55 13.23
C PRO A 33 -4.35 -19.86 14.03
N ASP A 34 -5.04 -20.86 13.49
CA ASP A 34 -5.32 -22.14 14.15
C ASP A 34 -4.24 -23.20 13.87
N ALA A 35 -3.37 -22.94 12.89
CA ALA A 35 -2.22 -23.80 12.58
C ALA A 35 -1.16 -23.77 13.71
N PRO A 36 -0.28 -24.80 13.76
CA PRO A 36 0.88 -24.80 14.65
C PRO A 36 1.74 -23.54 14.48
N GLU A 37 2.39 -23.09 15.56
CA GLU A 37 3.11 -21.80 15.60
C GLU A 37 4.13 -21.61 14.46
N ASP A 38 4.79 -22.69 14.02
CA ASP A 38 5.79 -22.69 12.96
C ASP A 38 5.20 -22.84 11.54
N GLN A 39 3.88 -22.92 11.42
CA GLN A 39 3.12 -23.20 10.20
C GLN A 39 1.93 -22.24 10.01
N LYS A 40 1.86 -21.17 10.81
CA LYS A 40 0.77 -20.18 10.75
C LYS A 40 0.70 -19.39 9.45
N TRP A 41 1.69 -19.47 8.58
CA TRP A 41 1.66 -18.84 7.26
C TRP A 41 2.58 -19.59 6.31
N HIS A 42 2.33 -19.46 5.01
CA HIS A 42 3.17 -20.08 3.98
C HIS A 42 4.40 -19.22 3.67
N HIS A 43 4.23 -17.90 3.61
CA HIS A 43 5.31 -16.95 3.38
C HIS A 43 5.08 -15.66 4.17
N GLY A 44 6.16 -14.93 4.46
CA GLY A 44 6.08 -13.70 5.25
C GLY A 44 7.22 -12.75 4.95
N HIS A 45 6.94 -11.45 4.97
CA HIS A 45 7.93 -10.40 4.83
C HIS A 45 8.26 -9.81 6.21
N TYR A 46 9.52 -9.88 6.61
CA TYR A 46 9.97 -9.52 7.95
C TYR A 46 10.59 -8.13 7.97
N PHE A 47 10.23 -7.35 8.98
CA PHE A 47 10.74 -5.99 9.18
C PHE A 47 11.37 -5.88 10.56
N GLN A 48 12.68 -5.68 10.60
CA GLN A 48 13.49 -5.89 11.80
C GLN A 48 13.94 -4.55 12.38
N PHE A 49 13.82 -4.40 13.70
CA PHE A 49 14.28 -3.22 14.43
C PHE A 49 15.03 -3.62 15.71
N TRP A 50 15.54 -4.86 15.78
CA TRP A 50 16.18 -5.39 16.98
C TRP A 50 17.52 -4.70 17.33
N MET A 51 18.22 -4.11 16.35
CA MET A 51 19.48 -3.39 16.61
C MET A 51 19.23 -1.92 16.99
N ASP A 52 18.06 -1.39 16.65
CA ASP A 52 17.73 0.02 16.77
C ASP A 52 16.22 0.19 17.05
N PRO A 53 15.83 0.14 18.33
CA PRO A 53 14.44 0.29 18.73
C PRO A 53 13.82 1.64 18.34
N GLU A 54 14.64 2.68 18.09
CA GLU A 54 14.14 4.00 17.66
C GLU A 54 13.53 3.94 16.26
N LYS A 55 13.98 2.99 15.42
CA LYS A 55 13.40 2.73 14.09
C LYS A 55 12.08 1.98 14.11
N LYS A 56 11.58 1.56 15.28
CA LYS A 56 10.33 0.79 15.37
C LYS A 56 9.17 1.47 14.62
N THR A 57 9.07 2.80 14.72
CA THR A 57 8.00 3.57 14.05
C THR A 57 8.13 3.53 12.53
N GLU A 58 9.33 3.78 11.99
CA GLU A 58 9.62 3.70 10.56
C GLU A 58 9.36 2.29 10.02
N VAL A 59 9.84 1.28 10.75
CA VAL A 59 9.68 -0.12 10.39
C VAL A 59 8.20 -0.54 10.43
N LEU A 60 7.41 -0.06 11.40
CA LEU A 60 5.97 -0.29 11.43
C LEU A 60 5.27 0.37 10.23
N ALA A 61 5.67 1.58 9.85
CA ALA A 61 5.11 2.26 8.68
C ALA A 61 5.34 1.43 7.39
N ASN A 62 6.55 0.92 7.19
CA ASN A 62 6.86 0.05 6.05
C ASN A 62 6.07 -1.27 6.06
N ALA A 63 5.91 -1.88 7.24
CA ALA A 63 5.09 -3.09 7.38
C ALA A 63 3.60 -2.81 7.10
N MET A 64 3.10 -1.66 7.54
CA MET A 64 1.74 -1.19 7.27
C MET A 64 1.52 -0.90 5.78
N ASP A 65 2.49 -0.30 5.10
CA ASP A 65 2.42 -0.03 3.66
C ASP A 65 2.26 -1.33 2.86
N LEU A 66 3.08 -2.35 3.17
CA LEU A 66 2.94 -3.67 2.57
C LEU A 66 1.62 -4.36 2.95
N TYR A 67 1.19 -4.26 4.21
CA TYR A 67 -0.07 -4.87 4.64
C TYR A 67 -1.26 -4.27 3.88
N ARG A 68 -1.33 -2.94 3.78
CA ARG A 68 -2.44 -2.24 3.12
C ARG A 68 -2.45 -2.46 1.62
N SER A 69 -1.30 -2.42 0.95
CA SER A 69 -1.21 -2.71 -0.49
C SER A 69 -1.68 -4.12 -0.88
N ARG A 70 -1.82 -5.01 0.12
CA ARG A 70 -2.30 -6.38 -0.06
C ARG A 70 -3.73 -6.60 0.40
N THR A 71 -4.30 -5.68 1.16
CA THR A 71 -5.59 -5.88 1.86
C THR A 71 -6.62 -4.81 1.59
N ASP A 72 -6.24 -3.70 0.97
CA ASP A 72 -7.09 -2.56 0.65
C ASP A 72 -6.80 -2.16 -0.80
N SER A 73 -7.70 -2.54 -1.72
CA SER A 73 -7.54 -2.27 -3.16
C SER A 73 -7.50 -0.77 -3.50
N ARG A 74 -8.01 0.08 -2.60
CA ARG A 74 -7.98 1.55 -2.75
C ARG A 74 -6.73 2.18 -2.16
N TYR A 75 -5.84 1.38 -1.58
CA TYR A 75 -4.60 1.88 -1.02
C TYR A 75 -3.51 1.93 -2.08
N ILE A 76 -3.06 3.14 -2.38
CA ILE A 76 -1.85 3.37 -3.18
C ILE A 76 -0.65 3.28 -2.22
N SER A 77 0.25 2.31 -2.46
CA SER A 77 1.48 2.20 -1.68
C SER A 77 2.37 3.42 -1.89
N GLN A 78 3.25 3.70 -0.93
CA GLN A 78 4.17 4.82 -1.07
C GLN A 78 5.00 4.73 -2.37
N LEU A 79 5.55 3.54 -2.67
CA LEU A 79 6.33 3.31 -3.89
C LEU A 79 5.50 3.59 -5.14
N ARG A 80 4.26 3.10 -5.19
CA ARG A 80 3.38 3.30 -6.35
C ARG A 80 3.01 4.77 -6.53
N LEU A 81 2.75 5.49 -5.44
CA LEU A 81 2.48 6.93 -5.49
C LEU A 81 3.71 7.71 -6.00
N GLU A 82 4.92 7.32 -5.59
CA GLU A 82 6.17 7.91 -6.08
C GLU A 82 6.39 7.65 -7.57
N GLU A 83 6.09 6.44 -8.06
CA GLU A 83 6.13 6.10 -9.49
C GLU A 83 5.19 6.99 -10.31
N ILE A 84 3.91 7.05 -9.92
CA ILE A 84 2.87 7.86 -10.59
C ILE A 84 3.26 9.34 -10.59
N SER A 85 3.65 9.86 -9.42
CA SER A 85 4.03 11.28 -9.25
C SER A 85 5.24 11.65 -10.10
N THR A 86 6.20 10.73 -10.23
CA THR A 86 7.41 10.97 -11.04
C THR A 86 7.08 11.00 -12.53
N ALA A 87 6.25 10.06 -13.01
CA ALA A 87 5.79 10.03 -14.40
C ALA A 87 5.02 11.31 -14.75
N ALA A 88 4.03 11.68 -13.92
CA ALA A 88 3.25 12.90 -14.08
C ALA A 88 4.12 14.16 -14.09
N LEU A 89 5.08 14.27 -13.15
CA LEU A 89 5.99 15.42 -13.10
C LEU A 89 6.91 15.53 -14.32
N HIS A 90 7.34 14.41 -14.88
CA HIS A 90 8.16 14.41 -16.09
C HIS A 90 7.36 14.91 -17.27
N GLU A 91 6.14 14.42 -17.44
CA GLU A 91 5.32 14.79 -18.59
C GLU A 91 4.87 16.26 -18.50
N LEU A 92 4.42 16.71 -17.33
CA LEU A 92 3.98 18.10 -17.09
C LEU A 92 5.03 19.16 -17.44
N LYS A 93 6.32 18.80 -17.46
CA LYS A 93 7.40 19.72 -17.84
C LYS A 93 7.53 19.91 -19.35
N GLU A 94 7.08 18.95 -20.14
CA GLU A 94 7.32 18.88 -21.57
C GLU A 94 6.09 19.30 -22.40
N ILE A 95 4.89 19.24 -21.81
CA ILE A 95 3.62 19.48 -22.52
C ILE A 95 2.74 20.55 -21.85
N ASP A 96 1.78 21.08 -22.61
CA ASP A 96 0.76 21.99 -22.10
C ASP A 96 -0.33 21.26 -21.29
N GLU A 97 -1.22 22.03 -20.68
CA GLU A 97 -2.27 21.53 -19.77
C GLU A 97 -3.28 20.61 -20.45
N ASP A 98 -3.70 20.92 -21.68
CA ASP A 98 -4.66 20.10 -22.42
C ASP A 98 -4.03 18.74 -22.75
N SER A 99 -2.80 18.78 -23.27
CA SER A 99 -2.03 17.56 -23.56
C SER A 99 -1.75 16.72 -22.30
N PHE A 100 -1.55 17.37 -21.15
CA PHE A 100 -1.30 16.68 -19.88
C PHE A 100 -2.55 15.95 -19.35
N THR A 101 -3.73 16.51 -19.60
CA THR A 101 -5.00 15.86 -19.26
C THR A 101 -5.16 14.58 -20.07
N ASP A 102 -4.92 14.63 -21.39
CA ASP A 102 -4.92 13.44 -22.26
C ASP A 102 -3.90 12.38 -21.80
N PHE A 103 -2.72 12.80 -21.36
CA PHE A 103 -1.71 11.90 -20.78
C PHE A 103 -2.24 11.21 -19.50
N CYS A 104 -2.85 11.94 -18.59
CA CYS A 104 -3.39 11.37 -17.34
C CYS A 104 -4.51 10.35 -17.59
N ASP A 105 -5.34 10.60 -18.61
CA ASP A 105 -6.47 9.73 -18.94
C ASP A 105 -6.03 8.47 -19.70
N GLY A 106 -5.02 8.59 -20.56
CA GLY A 106 -4.59 7.51 -21.46
C GLY A 106 -3.25 6.86 -21.11
N ASP A 107 -2.18 7.65 -21.11
CA ASP A 107 -0.79 7.15 -21.12
C ASP A 107 -0.22 6.93 -19.71
N LEU A 108 -0.76 7.62 -18.71
CA LEU A 108 -0.44 7.38 -17.31
C LEU A 108 -1.14 6.09 -16.87
N ASP A 109 -0.36 5.04 -16.68
CA ASP A 109 -0.82 3.72 -16.26
C ASP A 109 -1.42 3.78 -14.85
N LEU A 110 -2.72 4.05 -14.74
CA LEU A 110 -3.50 4.08 -13.51
C LEU A 110 -4.55 2.97 -13.52
N THR A 111 -4.74 2.30 -12.37
CA THR A 111 -5.93 1.47 -12.17
C THR A 111 -7.18 2.32 -11.98
N ASP A 112 -8.36 1.72 -12.09
CA ASP A 112 -9.63 2.43 -11.84
C ASP A 112 -9.68 2.98 -10.40
N GLU A 113 -9.22 2.22 -9.40
CA GLU A 113 -9.14 2.72 -8.02
C GLU A 113 -8.14 3.87 -7.85
N GLU A 114 -7.03 3.85 -8.60
CA GLU A 114 -6.06 4.95 -8.59
C GLU A 114 -6.66 6.20 -9.22
N ARG A 115 -7.35 6.07 -10.37
CA ARG A 115 -8.06 7.20 -11.00
C ARG A 115 -9.12 7.79 -10.08
N GLU A 116 -9.93 6.96 -9.41
CA GLU A 116 -10.92 7.41 -8.43
C GLU A 116 -10.23 8.19 -7.29
N TRP A 117 -9.09 7.68 -6.79
CA TRP A 117 -8.31 8.30 -5.72
C TRP A 117 -7.78 9.68 -6.11
N PHE A 118 -7.29 9.83 -7.35
CA PHE A 118 -6.84 11.12 -7.89
C PHE A 118 -8.01 12.03 -8.31
N GLY A 119 -9.23 11.48 -8.39
CA GLY A 119 -10.43 12.22 -8.79
C GLY A 119 -10.53 12.45 -10.30
N LEU A 120 -9.89 11.60 -11.10
CA LEU A 120 -9.88 11.68 -12.57
C LEU A 120 -11.11 11.05 -13.23
N ASP A 121 -11.85 10.18 -12.51
CA ASP A 121 -13.05 9.51 -13.03
C ASP A 121 -14.32 10.37 -13.04
N LYS A 122 -14.25 11.62 -12.59
CA LYS A 122 -15.40 12.51 -12.62
C LYS A 122 -15.51 13.11 -14.01
N GLU A 123 -16.49 12.63 -14.78
CA GLU A 123 -17.10 13.45 -15.83
C GLU A 123 -17.38 14.82 -15.21
N ASP A 124 -16.90 15.88 -15.85
CA ASP A 124 -17.20 17.27 -15.50
C ASP A 124 -18.70 17.40 -15.31
N GLY A 125 -19.15 17.30 -14.05
CA GLY A 125 -20.53 17.51 -13.70
C GLY A 125 -20.82 18.96 -14.04
N ASP A 126 -21.68 19.14 -15.05
CA ASP A 126 -22.27 20.40 -15.46
C ASP A 126 -22.31 21.39 -14.29
N VAL A 127 -21.37 22.34 -14.28
CA VAL A 127 -21.51 23.53 -13.47
C VAL A 127 -22.58 24.35 -14.18
N GLU A 128 -23.86 24.00 -13.95
CA GLU A 128 -24.95 24.92 -14.20
C GLU A 128 -24.74 26.13 -13.30
N ASP A 129 -24.21 27.21 -13.88
CA ASP A 129 -24.18 28.56 -13.31
C ASP A 129 -25.55 28.86 -12.65
N SER A 130 -25.55 28.99 -11.32
CA SER A 130 -26.70 29.49 -10.53
C SER A 130 -26.33 30.77 -9.80
#